data_AF-A0A963D646-F1
#
_entry.id   AF-A0A963D646-F1
#
_cell.length_a   1.000
_cell.length_b   1.000
_cell.length_c   1.000
_cell.angle_alpha   90.00
_cell.angle_beta   90.00
_cell.angle_gamma   90.00
#
_symmetry.space_group_name_H-M   'P 1'
#
loop_
_entity.id
_entity.type
_entity.pdbx_description
1 polymer ?
#
loop_
_entity_poly.entity_id
_entity_poly.type
_entity_poly.pdbx_seq_one_letter_code
_entity_poly.pdbx_strand_id
1 'polypeptide(L)'
;DFTPLVMRIRANGLKVYGFGEKKTPMPFVNACSKFLYLENLGVPQDTEQEPQSSEEVPRSGKDLRGDAKLVNLLRNAVEACDEGDGWAPLSGVGSHIGNQASFDQRNFGYRKLGDLIEATGLFDTERRGNHLFLRDKRCNRKQNQ
;
A
#
# COMPACT_ATOMS: atom_id res chain seq x y z
N ASP A 1 33.54 -6.46 -14.91
CA ASP A 1 32.49 -5.51 -14.54
C ASP A 1 31.41 -5.54 -15.61
N PHE A 2 30.14 -5.78 -15.23
CA PHE A 2 29.00 -5.84 -16.15
C PHE A 2 28.18 -4.54 -16.15
N THR A 3 28.62 -3.51 -15.42
CA THR A 3 27.92 -2.22 -15.29
C THR A 3 27.54 -1.61 -16.65
N PRO A 4 28.41 -1.54 -17.68
CA PRO A 4 28.04 -0.97 -18.99
C PRO A 4 26.94 -1.75 -19.71
N LEU A 5 26.94 -3.08 -19.58
CA LEU A 5 25.92 -3.95 -20.17
C LEU A 5 24.56 -3.73 -19.49
N VAL A 6 24.57 -3.67 -18.16
CA VAL A 6 23.37 -3.43 -17.35
C VAL A 6 22.75 -2.06 -17.67
N MET A 7 23.57 -1.02 -17.80
CA MET A 7 23.10 0.31 -18.19
C MET A 7 22.43 0.30 -19.56
N ARG A 8 23.00 -0.41 -20.55
CA ARG A 8 22.40 -0.54 -21.88
C ARG A 8 21.06 -1.27 -21.86
N ILE A 9 20.95 -2.37 -21.09
CA ILE A 9 19.70 -3.12 -20.96
C ILE A 9 18.61 -2.24 -20.33
N ARG A 10 18.96 -1.45 -19.30
CA ARG A 10 18.05 -0.48 -18.69
C ARG A 10 17.64 0.65 -19.63
N ALA A 11 18.57 1.16 -20.43
CA ALA A 11 18.29 2.20 -21.43
C ALA A 11 17.28 1.72 -22.50
N ASN A 12 17.28 0.42 -22.80
CA ASN A 12 16.29 -0.22 -23.68
C ASN A 12 14.95 -0.53 -22.98
N GLY A 13 14.75 -0.06 -21.73
CA GLY A 13 13.52 -0.27 -20.98
C GLY A 13 13.34 -1.69 -20.40
N LEU A 14 14.36 -2.55 -20.49
CA LEU A 14 14.33 -3.91 -19.97
C LEU A 14 14.72 -3.95 -18.50
N LYS A 15 14.03 -4.77 -17.71
CA LYS A 15 14.30 -4.95 -16.28
C LYS A 15 15.53 -5.82 -16.08
N VAL A 16 16.47 -5.37 -15.24
CA VAL A 16 17.66 -6.14 -14.86
C VAL A 16 17.51 -6.62 -13.43
N TYR A 17 17.49 -7.94 -13.24
CA TYR A 17 17.45 -8.59 -11.93
C TYR A 17 18.86 -9.09 -11.58
N GLY A 18 19.39 -8.60 -10.46
CA GLY A 18 20.65 -9.05 -9.87
C GLY A 18 20.39 -9.92 -8.64
N PHE A 19 21.29 -10.85 -8.37
CA PHE A 19 21.23 -11.73 -7.20
C PHE A 19 22.61 -11.75 -6.54
N GLY A 20 22.69 -11.68 -5.21
CA GLY A 20 23.96 -11.76 -4.51
C GLY A 20 23.84 -11.68 -2.99
N GLU A 21 24.98 -11.52 -2.31
CA GLU A 21 25.07 -11.47 -0.85
C GLU A 21 25.18 -10.02 -0.35
N LYS A 22 25.07 -9.77 0.96
CA LYS A 22 25.23 -8.39 1.49
C LYS A 22 26.63 -7.82 1.28
N LYS A 23 27.63 -8.67 1.05
CA LYS A 23 29.01 -8.29 0.74
C LYS A 23 29.19 -7.81 -0.71
N THR A 24 28.16 -7.89 -1.56
CA THR A 24 28.26 -7.44 -2.96
C THR A 24 28.53 -5.93 -3.03
N PRO A 25 29.48 -5.48 -3.87
CA PRO A 25 29.79 -4.06 -4.01
C PRO A 25 28.56 -3.23 -4.40
N MET A 26 28.33 -2.14 -3.66
CA MET A 26 27.23 -1.19 -3.94
C MET A 26 27.10 -0.75 -5.41
N PRO A 27 28.19 -0.54 -6.17
CA PRO A 27 28.06 -0.19 -7.59
C PRO A 27 27.28 -1.22 -8.41
N PHE A 28 27.40 -2.50 -8.09
CA PHE A 28 26.71 -3.58 -8.79
C PHE A 28 25.22 -3.64 -8.42
N VAL A 29 24.92 -3.42 -7.14
CA VAL A 29 23.54 -3.35 -6.62
C VAL A 29 22.79 -2.18 -7.29
N ASN A 30 23.43 -1.01 -7.38
CA ASN A 30 22.86 0.20 -7.97
C ASN A 30 22.69 0.12 -9.49
N ALA A 31 23.49 -0.71 -10.17
CA ALA A 31 23.35 -0.90 -11.61
C ALA A 31 22.03 -1.62 -11.95
N CYS A 32 21.63 -2.60 -11.14
CA CYS A 32 20.44 -3.42 -11.37
C CYS A 32 19.13 -2.66 -11.13
N SER A 33 18.03 -3.12 -11.73
CA SER A 33 16.68 -2.58 -11.46
C SER A 33 16.10 -3.13 -10.16
N LYS A 34 16.40 -4.39 -9.85
CA LYS A 34 16.07 -5.06 -8.59
C LYS A 34 17.22 -5.99 -8.23
N PHE A 35 17.63 -6.00 -6.96
CA PHE A 35 18.67 -6.88 -6.45
C PHE A 35 18.10 -7.75 -5.33
N LEU A 36 18.22 -9.07 -5.44
CA LEU A 36 17.74 -10.02 -4.46
C LEU A 36 18.92 -10.56 -3.65
N TYR A 37 18.78 -10.53 -2.31
CA TYR A 37 19.79 -11.04 -1.41
C TYR A 37 19.55 -12.53 -1.11
N LEU A 38 20.53 -13.38 -1.45
CA LEU A 38 20.40 -14.84 -1.32
C LEU A 38 20.34 -15.32 0.14
N GLU A 39 20.80 -14.52 1.11
CA GLU A 39 20.68 -14.80 2.55
C GLU A 39 19.21 -14.95 3.01
N ASN A 40 18.27 -14.36 2.26
CA ASN A 40 16.85 -14.36 2.61
C ASN A 40 16.07 -15.56 2.04
N LEU A 41 16.71 -16.42 1.22
CA LEU A 41 16.03 -17.49 0.48
C LEU A 41 15.92 -18.84 1.23
N GLY A 42 16.47 -18.93 2.46
CA GLY A 42 16.47 -20.16 3.26
C GLY A 42 15.24 -20.37 4.14
N VAL A 43 14.27 -19.44 4.13
CA VAL A 43 13.00 -19.59 4.85
C VAL A 43 11.93 -19.87 3.80
N PRO A 44 11.18 -21.00 3.87
CA PRO A 44 10.01 -21.17 3.03
C PRO A 44 8.99 -20.09 3.43
N GLN A 45 9.00 -18.97 2.72
CA GLN A 45 7.99 -17.94 2.84
C GLN A 45 6.79 -18.36 1.99
N ASP A 46 5.86 -19.09 2.60
CA ASP A 46 4.44 -19.12 2.19
C ASP A 46 3.73 -17.79 2.55
N THR A 47 4.44 -16.68 2.45
CA THR A 47 3.90 -15.33 2.64
C THR A 47 4.49 -14.45 1.57
N GLU A 48 3.64 -13.97 0.67
CA GLU A 48 3.92 -12.95 -0.33
C GLU A 48 4.67 -11.76 0.26
N GLN A 49 6.00 -11.82 0.22
CA GLN A 49 6.88 -10.69 0.50
C GLN A 49 7.93 -10.60 -0.60
N GLU A 50 7.78 -9.58 -1.46
CA GLU A 50 8.89 -8.76 -1.96
C GLU A 50 8.32 -7.56 -2.77
N PRO A 51 9.04 -6.43 -2.92
CA PRO A 51 10.28 -6.02 -2.27
C PRO A 51 10.13 -4.72 -1.45
N GLN A 52 10.93 -4.61 -0.38
CA GLN A 52 11.19 -3.35 0.32
C GLN A 52 11.86 -2.36 -0.65
N SER A 53 11.15 -1.29 -0.96
CA SER A 53 11.74 0.00 -1.34
C SER A 53 10.98 1.04 -0.53
N SER A 54 11.74 1.87 0.20
CA SER A 54 11.29 2.90 1.16
C SER A 54 10.42 2.39 2.33
N GLU A 55 11.05 1.84 3.37
CA GLU A 55 10.45 1.81 4.71
C GLU A 55 10.50 3.21 5.31
N GLU A 56 9.50 4.04 4.99
CA GLU A 56 8.92 4.85 6.05
C GLU A 56 8.12 3.89 6.93
N VAL A 57 8.46 3.81 8.22
CA VAL A 57 7.72 3.01 9.19
C VAL A 57 6.23 3.31 9.03
N PRO A 58 5.35 2.30 8.88
CA PRO A 58 3.92 2.54 8.69
C PRO A 58 3.42 3.43 9.83
N ARG A 59 2.82 4.58 9.48
CA ARG A 59 2.35 5.53 10.49
C ARG A 59 1.40 4.82 11.44
N SER A 60 1.58 5.03 12.74
CA SER A 60 0.74 4.38 13.74
C SER A 60 -0.72 4.77 13.54
N GLY A 61 -1.65 3.89 13.89
CA GLY A 61 -3.09 4.19 13.80
C GLY A 61 -3.49 5.47 14.57
N LYS A 62 -2.72 5.88 15.59
CA LYS A 62 -2.90 7.17 16.27
C LYS A 62 -2.54 8.36 15.38
N ASP A 63 -1.44 8.28 14.63
CA ASP A 63 -0.99 9.34 13.73
C ASP A 63 -1.95 9.49 12.55
N LEU A 64 -2.45 8.36 12.02
CA LEU A 64 -3.44 8.35 10.95
C LEU A 64 -4.78 8.97 11.39
N ARG A 65 -5.22 8.70 12.63
CA ARG A 65 -6.43 9.33 13.20
C ARG A 65 -6.24 10.82 13.49
N GLY A 66 -5.01 11.24 13.76
CA GLY A 66 -4.66 12.65 14.02
C GLY A 66 -4.66 13.51 12.76
N ASP A 67 -4.49 12.91 11.58
CA ASP A 67 -4.54 13.61 10.31
C ASP A 67 -5.99 13.91 9.88
N ALA A 68 -6.48 15.10 10.24
CA ALA A 68 -7.83 15.53 9.91
C ALA A 68 -8.11 15.53 8.39
N LYS A 69 -7.10 15.78 7.54
CA LYS A 69 -7.29 15.77 6.08
C LYS A 69 -7.52 14.36 5.59
N LEU A 70 -6.68 13.42 6.00
CA LEU A 70 -6.84 11.99 5.69
C LEU A 70 -8.20 11.48 6.15
N VAL A 71 -8.54 11.76 7.40
CA VAL A 71 -9.79 11.28 8.01
C VAL A 71 -11.01 11.84 7.29
N ASN A 72 -11.02 13.14 6.95
CA ASN A 72 -12.14 13.74 6.22
C ASN A 72 -12.24 13.22 4.79
N LEU A 73 -11.11 13.03 4.11
CA LEU A 73 -11.06 12.46 2.76
C LEU A 73 -11.65 11.04 2.73
N LEU A 74 -11.20 10.17 3.64
CA LEU A 74 -11.70 8.78 3.73
C LEU A 74 -13.20 8.75 4.04
N ARG A 75 -13.69 9.61 4.94
CA ARG A 75 -15.12 9.67 5.27
C ARG A 75 -15.97 10.15 4.10
N ASN A 76 -15.58 11.25 3.46
CA ASN A 76 -16.31 11.80 2.32
C ASN A 76 -16.37 10.77 1.18
N ALA A 77 -15.29 10.02 0.96
CA ALA A 77 -15.26 8.99 -0.07
C ALA A 77 -16.15 7.79 0.26
N VAL A 78 -16.22 7.36 1.52
CA VAL A 78 -17.14 6.30 1.96
C VAL A 78 -18.59 6.76 1.83
N GLU A 79 -18.92 7.99 2.24
CA GLU A 79 -20.29 8.54 2.13
C GLU A 79 -20.73 8.71 0.67
N ALA A 80 -19.82 9.11 -0.23
CA ALA A 80 -20.12 9.24 -1.66
C ALA A 80 -20.23 7.90 -2.39
N CYS A 81 -19.71 6.82 -1.82
CA CYS A 81 -19.75 5.47 -2.38
C CYS A 81 -20.67 4.52 -1.61
N ASP A 82 -21.45 5.01 -0.65
CA ASP A 82 -22.46 4.24 0.07
C ASP A 82 -23.60 3.89 -0.91
N GLU A 83 -23.85 2.60 -1.10
CA GLU A 83 -24.90 2.09 -2.01
C GLU A 83 -26.29 2.04 -1.35
N GLY A 84 -26.42 2.57 -0.12
CA GLY A 84 -27.69 2.72 0.61
C GLY A 84 -27.92 1.69 1.71
N ASP A 85 -27.08 0.67 1.81
CA ASP A 85 -27.04 -0.29 2.94
C ASP A 85 -26.05 0.16 4.05
N GLY A 86 -25.44 1.33 3.90
CA GLY A 86 -24.42 1.84 4.81
C GLY A 86 -23.03 1.27 4.55
N TRP A 87 -22.85 0.48 3.48
CA TRP A 87 -21.58 -0.10 3.07
C TRP A 87 -21.13 0.49 1.74
N ALA A 88 -19.85 0.82 1.67
CA ALA A 88 -19.20 1.31 0.47
C ALA A 88 -18.16 0.29 -0.02
N PRO A 89 -18.13 -0.07 -1.32
CA PRO A 89 -17.10 -0.94 -1.86
C PRO A 89 -15.74 -0.22 -1.87
N LEU A 90 -14.68 -0.89 -1.39
CA LEU A 90 -13.31 -0.35 -1.33
C LEU A 90 -12.82 0.11 -2.72
N SER A 91 -13.22 -0.60 -3.78
CA SER A 91 -12.88 -0.24 -5.16
C SER A 91 -13.44 1.14 -5.52
N GLY A 92 -14.72 1.39 -5.23
CA GLY A 92 -15.37 2.68 -5.44
C GLY A 92 -14.71 3.78 -4.62
N VAL A 93 -14.44 3.51 -3.34
CA VAL A 93 -13.76 4.45 -2.44
C VAL A 93 -12.36 4.81 -2.94
N GLY A 94 -11.57 3.82 -3.38
CA GLY A 94 -10.24 4.05 -3.93
C GLY A 94 -10.26 4.89 -5.22
N SER A 95 -11.20 4.61 -6.13
CA SER A 95 -11.39 5.42 -7.33
C SER A 95 -11.83 6.85 -7.01
N HIS A 96 -12.72 7.03 -6.03
CA HIS A 96 -13.20 8.35 -5.61
C HIS A 96 -12.08 9.20 -5.02
N ILE A 97 -11.28 8.61 -4.11
CA ILE A 97 -10.13 9.26 -3.48
C ILE A 97 -9.07 9.66 -4.51
N GLY A 98 -8.75 8.76 -5.44
CA GLY A 98 -7.77 9.02 -6.50
C GLY A 98 -8.20 10.13 -7.47
N ASN A 99 -9.51 10.32 -7.68
CA ASN A 99 -10.05 11.38 -8.53
C ASN A 99 -10.15 12.73 -7.81
N GLN A 100 -10.39 12.75 -6.49
CA GLN A 100 -10.57 13.98 -5.72
C GLN A 100 -9.28 14.57 -5.16
N ALA A 101 -8.26 13.75 -4.91
CA ALA A 101 -7.03 14.18 -4.29
C ALA A 101 -5.83 13.42 -4.87
N SER A 102 -4.67 14.07 -4.89
CA SER A 102 -3.37 13.42 -5.11
C SER A 102 -2.99 12.58 -3.89
N PHE A 103 -3.78 11.55 -3.64
CA PHE A 103 -3.65 10.65 -2.50
C PHE A 103 -2.84 9.42 -2.91
N ASP A 104 -1.81 9.09 -2.12
CA ASP A 104 -1.04 7.85 -2.26
C ASP A 104 -0.87 7.21 -0.87
N GLN A 105 -1.40 6.00 -0.69
CA GLN A 105 -1.28 5.22 0.53
C GLN A 105 0.19 4.92 0.92
N ARG A 106 1.10 4.97 -0.04
CA ARG A 106 2.53 4.74 0.19
C ARG A 106 3.17 5.86 0.99
N ASN A 107 2.66 7.10 0.88
CA ASN A 107 3.12 8.24 1.70
C ASN A 107 2.80 8.06 3.20
N PHE A 108 1.98 7.07 3.53
CA PHE A 108 1.63 6.70 4.90
C PHE A 108 2.30 5.38 5.34
N GLY A 109 3.12 4.77 4.48
CA GLY A 109 3.80 3.50 4.72
C GLY A 109 2.95 2.25 4.44
N TYR A 110 1.84 2.38 3.72
CA TYR A 110 0.95 1.27 3.39
C TYR A 110 0.98 0.90 1.91
N ARG A 111 1.07 -0.40 1.59
CA ARG A 111 1.06 -0.89 0.20
C ARG A 111 -0.34 -0.97 -0.39
N LYS A 112 -1.33 -1.32 0.43
CA LYS A 112 -2.73 -1.45 0.04
C LYS A 112 -3.57 -0.42 0.79
N LEU A 113 -4.56 0.14 0.10
CA LEU A 113 -5.53 1.06 0.70
C LEU A 113 -6.33 0.38 1.82
N GLY A 114 -6.67 -0.90 1.66
CA GLY A 114 -7.35 -1.68 2.70
C GLY A 114 -6.58 -1.70 4.02
N ASP A 115 -5.28 -2.02 3.98
CA ASP A 115 -4.40 -2.06 5.15
C ASP A 115 -4.31 -0.70 5.85
N LEU A 116 -4.26 0.40 5.08
CA LEU A 116 -4.28 1.75 5.63
C LEU A 116 -5.59 2.02 6.38
N ILE A 117 -6.72 1.68 5.76
CA ILE A 117 -8.06 1.93 6.31
C ILE A 117 -8.27 1.11 7.59
N GLU A 118 -7.87 -0.15 7.59
CA GLU A 118 -7.90 -1.01 8.78
C GLU A 118 -7.02 -0.44 9.90
N ALA A 119 -5.81 0.04 9.57
CA ALA A 119 -4.92 0.65 10.54
C ALA A 119 -5.47 1.96 11.14
N THR A 120 -6.27 2.73 10.39
CA THR A 120 -6.98 3.89 10.97
C THR A 120 -7.95 3.45 12.06
N GLY A 121 -8.53 2.25 11.97
CA GLY A 121 -9.51 1.72 12.92
C GLY A 121 -10.82 2.52 13.03
N LEU A 122 -11.04 3.48 12.12
CA LEU A 122 -12.23 4.34 12.09
C LEU A 122 -13.41 3.70 11.36
N PHE A 123 -13.14 2.70 10.52
CA PHE A 123 -14.12 2.02 9.69
C PHE A 123 -14.27 0.56 10.13
N ASP A 124 -15.45 0.02 9.95
CA ASP A 124 -15.71 -1.42 9.96
C ASP A 124 -15.46 -1.95 8.55
N THR A 125 -14.76 -3.09 8.47
CA THR A 125 -14.44 -3.73 7.19
C THR A 125 -15.13 -5.10 7.12
N GLU A 126 -15.78 -5.38 6.00
CA GLU A 126 -16.46 -6.65 5.75
C GLU A 126 -16.03 -7.19 4.39
N ARG A 127 -15.59 -8.44 4.34
CA ARG A 127 -15.18 -9.09 3.09
C ARG A 127 -16.31 -9.97 2.58
N ARG A 128 -17.00 -9.50 1.52
CA ARG A 128 -18.04 -10.28 0.82
C ARG A 128 -17.42 -10.87 -0.44
N GLY A 129 -16.95 -12.12 -0.35
CA GLY A 129 -16.22 -12.80 -1.43
C GLY A 129 -14.86 -12.14 -1.71
N ASN A 130 -14.64 -11.69 -2.95
CA ASN A 130 -13.39 -11.02 -3.34
C ASN A 130 -13.41 -9.49 -3.16
N HIS A 131 -14.56 -8.93 -2.75
CA HIS A 131 -14.70 -7.49 -2.57
C HIS A 131 -14.67 -7.14 -1.08
N LEU A 132 -13.90 -6.09 -0.75
CA LEU A 132 -13.88 -5.51 0.58
C LEU A 132 -14.86 -4.34 0.64
N PHE A 133 -15.70 -4.33 1.65
CA PHE A 133 -16.66 -3.29 1.93
C PHE A 133 -16.26 -2.55 3.21
N LEU A 134 -16.54 -1.26 3.23
CA LEU A 134 -16.18 -0.33 4.30
C LEU A 134 -17.44 0.34 4.83
N ARG A 135 -17.53 0.52 6.14
CA ARG A 135 -18.59 1.27 6.80
C ARG A 135 -18.02 2.19 7.87
N ASP A 136 -18.49 3.43 7.99
CA ASP A 136 -18.04 4.33 9.06
C ASP A 136 -18.63 3.88 10.41
N LYS A 137 -17.79 3.67 11.43
CA LYS A 137 -18.27 3.32 12.78
C LYS A 137 -19.25 4.36 13.36
N ARG A 138 -19.21 5.60 12.89
CA ARG A 138 -20.13 6.68 13.31
C ARG A 138 -21.54 6.52 12.77
N CYS A 139 -21.75 5.95 11.58
CA CYS A 139 -23.11 5.78 11.05
C CYS A 139 -23.89 4.69 11.81
N ASN A 140 -23.21 3.77 12.49
CA ASN A 140 -23.83 2.87 13.46
C ASN A 140 -24.36 3.59 14.72
N ARG A 141 -23.77 4.75 15.06
CA ARG A 141 -24.17 5.55 16.24
C ARG A 141 -25.43 6.39 16.01
N LYS A 142 -25.79 6.68 14.76
CA LYS A 142 -27.02 7.40 14.39
C LYS A 142 -28.27 6.50 14.30
N GLN A 143 -28.10 5.17 14.26
CA GLN A 143 -29.22 4.22 14.19
C GLN A 143 -29.72 3.74 15.57
N ASN A 144 -28.97 3.98 16.65
CA ASN A 144 -29.30 3.54 18.01
C ASN A 144 -29.67 4.68 18.97
N GLN A 145 -30.17 5.81 18.45
CA GLN A 145 -30.65 6.94 19.25
C GLN A 145 -31.98 7.45 18.72
#